data_AF-A0A8F5BWN6-F1
#
_entry.id   AF-A0A8F5BWN6-F1
#
_cell.length_a   1.000
_cell.length_b   1.000
_cell.length_c   1.000
_cell.angle_alpha   90.00
_cell.angle_beta   90.00
_cell.angle_gamma   90.00
#
_symmetry.space_group_name_H-M   'P 1'
#
loop_
_entity.id
_entity.type
_entity.pdbx_description
1 polymer ?
#
loop_
_entity_poly.entity_id
_entity_poly.type
_entity_poly.pdbx_seq_one_letter_code
_entity_poly.pdbx_strand_id
1 'polypeptide(L)'
;MTWKCPVCGYENADDSLFCIKCGTKKPEQQAEQAPVPSVENQASGQQSVEQQPAAEQQLAQQSTTSEQQPVAEQQTPQQVVVEQPSEPKPEQPQPATTSVSKYYLLFINTPNPAFNKTKLPLDFDIFPSISIGRSPENVIVIPDPEVSRKHAIISFENNELYLEDLNSTNGTYIYDGKVFQPVKGKVKVQPNSIIKLGNNTVVRIVGE
;
A
#
# COMPACT_ATOMS: atom_id res chain seq x y z
N MET A 1 21.34 22.90 -25.03
CA MET A 1 21.03 23.63 -23.78
C MET A 1 20.77 22.59 -22.68
N THR A 2 20.06 22.92 -21.62
CA THR A 2 19.56 21.95 -20.61
C THR A 2 18.11 22.30 -20.25
N TRP A 3 17.35 21.33 -19.74
CA TRP A 3 15.98 21.57 -19.28
C TRP A 3 15.74 20.99 -17.88
N LYS A 4 15.12 21.79 -17.03
CA LYS A 4 14.81 21.42 -15.64
C LYS A 4 13.45 20.72 -15.58
N CYS A 5 13.41 19.54 -14.96
CA CYS A 5 12.18 18.77 -14.85
C CYS A 5 11.18 19.46 -13.90
N PRO A 6 9.93 19.72 -14.33
CA PRO A 6 8.94 20.40 -13.49
C PRO A 6 8.44 19.53 -12.32
N VAL A 7 8.62 18.20 -12.38
CA VAL A 7 8.11 17.25 -11.37
C VAL A 7 9.14 16.96 -10.27
N CYS A 8 10.44 16.87 -10.60
CA CYS A 8 11.48 16.52 -9.62
C CYS A 8 12.63 17.54 -9.49
N GLY A 9 12.60 18.62 -10.28
CA GLY A 9 13.64 19.66 -10.26
C GLY A 9 15.01 19.27 -10.83
N TYR A 10 15.20 18.01 -11.24
CA TYR A 10 16.45 17.53 -11.82
C TYR A 10 16.68 18.12 -13.22
N GLU A 11 17.93 18.47 -13.54
CA GLU A 11 18.33 19.10 -14.79
C GLU A 11 18.82 18.05 -15.80
N ASN A 12 18.33 18.13 -17.03
CA ASN A 12 18.51 17.11 -18.07
C ASN A 12 19.13 17.74 -19.32
N ALA A 13 19.80 16.92 -20.14
CA ALA A 13 20.30 17.37 -21.43
C ALA A 13 19.13 17.68 -22.41
N ASP A 14 19.38 18.58 -23.36
CA ASP A 14 18.36 19.14 -24.26
C ASP A 14 17.65 18.11 -25.15
N ASP A 15 18.42 17.10 -25.55
CA ASP A 15 18.05 15.93 -26.35
C ASP A 15 17.18 14.91 -25.58
N SER A 16 17.20 14.99 -24.26
CA SER A 16 16.61 13.99 -23.38
C SER A 16 15.10 14.20 -23.31
N LEU A 17 14.35 13.45 -24.12
CA LEU A 17 12.88 13.51 -24.22
C LEU A 17 12.15 13.20 -22.90
N PHE A 18 12.83 12.57 -21.94
CA PHE A 18 12.34 12.19 -20.63
C PHE A 18 13.38 12.54 -19.55
N CYS A 19 12.93 12.89 -18.36
CA CYS A 19 13.80 13.16 -17.22
C CYS A 19 14.36 11.86 -16.65
N ILE A 20 15.69 11.71 -16.64
CA ILE A 20 16.37 10.49 -16.17
C ILE A 20 16.17 10.19 -14.68
N LYS A 21 15.69 11.16 -13.89
CA LYS A 21 15.44 11.02 -12.45
C LYS A 21 14.03 10.54 -12.08
N CYS A 22 13.04 10.73 -12.94
CA CYS A 22 11.63 10.45 -12.62
C CYS A 22 10.72 10.03 -13.80
N GLY A 23 11.24 9.96 -15.04
CA GLY A 23 10.49 9.53 -16.22
C GLY A 23 9.54 10.57 -16.84
N THR A 24 9.40 11.76 -16.26
CA THR A 24 8.55 12.84 -16.80
C THR A 24 9.06 13.31 -18.17
N LYS A 25 8.17 13.43 -19.16
CA LYS A 25 8.51 13.94 -20.51
C LYS A 25 8.98 15.40 -20.52
N LYS A 26 9.75 15.80 -21.53
CA LYS A 26 10.10 17.21 -21.81
C LYS A 26 8.83 17.99 -22.21
N PRO A 27 8.47 19.10 -21.53
CA PRO A 27 7.17 19.77 -21.73
C PRO A 27 6.86 20.21 -23.17
N GLU A 28 7.86 20.60 -23.95
CA GLU A 28 7.66 21.05 -25.34
C GLU A 28 7.07 19.97 -26.26
N GLN A 29 7.25 18.67 -25.95
CA GLN A 29 6.62 17.58 -26.70
C GLN A 29 5.15 17.30 -26.31
N GLN A 30 4.53 18.18 -25.51
CA GLN A 30 3.15 18.05 -25.06
C GLN A 30 2.23 19.17 -25.60
N ALA A 31 2.76 20.09 -26.42
CA ALA A 31 2.04 21.29 -26.87
C ALA A 31 1.01 21.05 -28.00
N GLU A 32 1.07 19.93 -28.72
CA GLU A 32 0.27 19.71 -29.94
C GLU A 32 -1.14 19.12 -29.70
N GLN A 33 -1.58 18.97 -28.44
CA GLN A 33 -2.95 18.55 -28.10
C GLN A 33 -3.54 19.38 -26.96
N ALA A 34 -3.89 20.62 -27.26
CA ALA A 34 -4.73 21.48 -26.41
C ALA A 34 -6.07 21.79 -27.12
N PRO A 35 -7.21 21.29 -26.65
CA PRO A 35 -8.52 21.79 -27.09
C PRO A 35 -8.73 23.21 -26.54
N VAL A 36 -9.22 24.11 -27.39
CA VAL A 36 -9.46 25.52 -27.03
C VAL A 36 -10.60 25.67 -26.01
N PRO A 37 -10.45 26.51 -24.97
CA PRO A 37 -11.56 26.92 -24.12
C PRO A 37 -12.31 28.10 -24.76
N SER A 38 -13.59 27.91 -25.08
CA SER A 38 -14.48 29.01 -25.49
C SER A 38 -14.85 29.90 -24.30
N VAL A 39 -15.02 31.20 -24.54
CA VAL A 39 -15.32 32.22 -23.52
C VAL A 39 -16.59 33.00 -23.85
N GLU A 40 -17.48 33.14 -22.86
CA GLU A 40 -18.49 34.22 -22.69
C GLU A 40 -18.99 34.10 -21.22
N ASN A 41 -18.85 35.14 -20.39
CA ASN A 41 -19.80 36.25 -20.16
C ASN A 41 -21.19 35.78 -19.66
N GLN A 42 -21.75 36.23 -18.54
CA GLN A 42 -21.35 37.21 -17.49
C GLN A 42 -22.13 36.84 -16.17
N ALA A 43 -22.26 37.59 -15.07
CA ALA A 43 -22.16 39.03 -14.78
C ALA A 43 -21.80 39.34 -13.29
N SER A 44 -22.07 40.57 -12.86
CA SER A 44 -21.81 41.23 -11.56
C SER A 44 -22.53 40.71 -10.31
N GLY A 45 -21.91 40.90 -9.14
CA GLY A 45 -22.55 40.81 -7.81
C GLY A 45 -21.61 41.23 -6.66
N GLN A 46 -21.68 42.49 -6.22
CA GLN A 46 -20.83 43.05 -5.15
C GLN A 46 -21.57 43.10 -3.81
N GLN A 47 -20.91 42.76 -2.69
CA GLN A 47 -20.81 43.63 -1.51
C GLN A 47 -19.82 43.12 -0.44
N SER A 48 -19.18 44.05 0.26
CA SER A 48 -18.35 43.87 1.46
C SER A 48 -19.23 43.92 2.73
N VAL A 49 -18.80 43.68 3.98
CA VAL A 49 -17.43 43.57 4.58
C VAL A 49 -17.31 42.25 5.42
N GLU A 50 -16.81 42.06 6.65
CA GLU A 50 -16.27 42.93 7.74
C GLU A 50 -15.26 42.20 8.69
N GLN A 51 -14.52 43.02 9.46
CA GLN A 51 -13.59 42.84 10.61
C GLN A 51 -13.47 41.53 11.47
N GLN A 52 -12.29 41.42 12.12
CA GLN A 52 -11.88 40.57 13.27
C GLN A 52 -12.09 41.36 14.62
N PRO A 53 -11.65 40.97 15.85
CA PRO A 53 -10.90 39.79 16.33
C PRO A 53 -11.51 39.14 17.63
N ALA A 54 -10.71 38.77 18.64
CA ALA A 54 -11.06 37.84 19.72
C ALA A 54 -10.91 38.36 21.18
N ALA A 55 -11.68 37.74 22.11
CA ALA A 55 -11.49 37.58 23.57
C ALA A 55 -12.49 36.47 24.02
N GLU A 56 -12.30 35.54 24.96
CA GLU A 56 -11.50 35.38 26.20
C GLU A 56 -12.23 35.79 27.51
N GLN A 57 -11.98 35.02 28.59
CA GLN A 57 -12.49 35.15 29.98
C GLN A 57 -13.97 34.76 30.19
N GLN A 58 -14.46 34.28 31.34
CA GLN A 58 -13.98 33.47 32.49
C GLN A 58 -15.02 33.69 33.62
N LEU A 59 -15.64 32.64 34.17
CA LEU A 59 -16.28 32.49 35.51
C LEU A 59 -17.10 31.18 35.48
N ALA A 60 -17.31 30.38 36.54
CA ALA A 60 -16.77 30.34 37.90
C ALA A 60 -16.72 28.83 38.34
N GLN A 61 -15.81 28.39 39.22
CA GLN A 61 -16.07 28.03 40.64
C GLN A 61 -17.15 26.95 40.88
N GLN A 62 -16.97 25.90 41.69
CA GLN A 62 -16.00 25.64 42.78
C GLN A 62 -15.88 24.12 43.08
N SER A 63 -14.91 23.77 43.95
CA SER A 63 -14.77 22.62 44.91
C SER A 63 -15.84 21.50 44.96
N THR A 64 -15.54 20.23 45.31
CA THR A 64 -14.77 19.78 46.51
C THR A 64 -14.05 18.43 46.38
N THR A 65 -13.07 18.22 47.26
CA THR A 65 -12.36 16.96 47.59
C THR A 65 -13.27 15.90 48.22
N SER A 66 -13.05 14.59 47.93
CA SER A 66 -12.76 13.58 48.97
C SER A 66 -12.60 12.15 48.46
N GLU A 67 -11.67 11.50 49.13
CA GLU A 67 -11.05 10.19 49.00
C GLU A 67 -11.94 8.99 49.45
N GLN A 68 -11.38 7.78 49.30
CA GLN A 68 -11.64 6.54 50.06
C GLN A 68 -12.79 5.58 49.64
N GLN A 69 -12.35 4.38 49.22
CA GLN A 69 -13.00 3.06 49.40
C GLN A 69 -12.99 2.66 50.90
N PRO A 70 -13.54 1.50 51.38
CA PRO A 70 -14.20 0.39 50.66
C PRO A 70 -15.50 -0.16 51.31
N VAL A 71 -16.26 -0.95 50.54
CA VAL A 71 -16.85 -2.29 50.87
C VAL A 71 -17.40 -2.85 49.54
N ALA A 72 -17.15 -4.09 49.12
CA ALA A 72 -17.41 -5.40 49.72
C ALA A 72 -18.89 -5.81 49.68
N GLU A 73 -19.34 -6.28 48.51
CA GLU A 73 -20.67 -6.87 48.32
C GLU A 73 -20.57 -8.23 47.60
N GLN A 74 -21.56 -9.09 47.83
CA GLN A 74 -21.44 -10.54 47.63
C GLN A 74 -21.93 -10.98 46.25
N GLN A 75 -21.18 -11.86 45.58
CA GLN A 75 -21.68 -12.58 44.40
C GLN A 75 -21.58 -14.10 44.61
N THR A 76 -22.62 -14.80 44.19
CA THR A 76 -22.85 -16.22 44.47
C THR A 76 -22.00 -17.14 43.59
N PRO A 77 -21.62 -18.33 44.08
CA PRO A 77 -20.86 -19.29 43.30
C PRO A 77 -21.73 -19.89 42.19
N GLN A 78 -21.56 -19.41 40.96
CA GLN A 78 -22.09 -20.10 39.78
C GLN A 78 -21.19 -21.29 39.41
N GLN A 79 -21.80 -22.31 38.83
CA GLN A 79 -21.23 -23.66 38.80
C GLN A 79 -20.07 -23.79 37.83
N VAL A 80 -18.99 -24.43 38.29
CA VAL A 80 -17.86 -24.80 37.43
C VAL A 80 -18.31 -25.94 36.51
N VAL A 81 -18.67 -25.62 35.27
CA VAL A 81 -18.81 -26.62 34.21
C VAL A 81 -17.41 -27.14 33.91
N VAL A 82 -17.14 -28.37 34.35
CA VAL A 82 -15.89 -29.06 34.01
C VAL A 82 -16.01 -29.54 32.56
N GLU A 83 -15.66 -28.67 31.62
CA GLU A 83 -15.46 -29.08 30.23
C GLU A 83 -14.32 -30.12 30.20
N GLN A 84 -14.69 -31.31 29.76
CA GLN A 84 -13.80 -32.46 29.69
C GLN A 84 -12.67 -32.16 28.69
N PRO A 85 -11.38 -32.30 29.07
CA PRO A 85 -10.28 -32.14 28.13
C PRO A 85 -10.47 -33.11 26.97
N SER A 86 -10.74 -32.58 25.78
CA SER A 86 -10.74 -33.37 24.56
C SER A 86 -9.31 -33.80 24.29
N GLU A 87 -9.07 -35.11 24.26
CA GLU A 87 -7.74 -35.65 24.00
C GLU A 87 -7.22 -35.09 22.68
N PRO A 88 -5.95 -34.63 22.62
CA PRO A 88 -5.35 -34.24 21.34
C PRO A 88 -5.29 -35.49 20.46
N LYS A 89 -6.20 -35.58 19.51
CA LYS A 89 -6.15 -36.55 18.41
C LYS A 89 -4.71 -36.56 17.90
N PRO A 90 -4.04 -37.74 17.81
CA PRO A 90 -2.66 -37.77 17.37
C PRO A 90 -2.58 -37.26 15.94
N GLU A 91 -2.14 -36.01 15.80
CA GLU A 91 -1.75 -35.40 14.55
C GLU A 91 -0.54 -36.19 14.06
N GLN A 92 -0.79 -37.22 13.26
CA GLN A 92 0.27 -37.97 12.61
C GLN A 92 1.16 -36.94 11.90
N PRO A 93 2.50 -37.03 12.02
CA PRO A 93 3.38 -36.18 11.24
C PRO A 93 3.18 -36.54 9.77
N GLN A 94 2.28 -35.80 9.11
CA GLN A 94 2.09 -35.89 7.68
C GLN A 94 3.45 -35.55 7.08
N PRO A 95 4.08 -36.46 6.30
CA PRO A 95 5.36 -36.15 5.70
C PRO A 95 5.13 -34.94 4.79
N ALA A 96 5.74 -33.81 5.17
CA ALA A 96 5.71 -32.60 4.37
C ALA A 96 6.33 -32.94 3.01
N THR A 97 5.45 -33.18 2.04
CA THR A 97 5.83 -33.55 0.67
C THR A 97 6.19 -32.26 -0.02
N THR A 98 7.38 -31.75 0.31
CA THR A 98 7.92 -30.48 -0.16
C THR A 98 8.26 -30.56 -1.64
N SER A 99 7.21 -30.58 -2.48
CA SER A 99 7.29 -30.13 -3.86
C SER A 99 7.66 -28.66 -3.83
N VAL A 100 8.92 -28.35 -4.14
CA VAL A 100 9.45 -26.99 -4.22
C VAL A 100 8.75 -26.27 -5.38
N SER A 101 7.61 -25.66 -5.06
CA SER A 101 6.73 -25.01 -6.03
C SER A 101 7.41 -23.75 -6.54
N LYS A 102 7.57 -23.62 -7.86
CA LYS A 102 8.20 -22.44 -8.45
C LYS A 102 7.18 -21.32 -8.51
N TYR A 103 7.44 -20.27 -7.75
CA TYR A 103 6.59 -19.09 -7.73
C TYR A 103 7.03 -18.05 -8.76
N TYR A 104 6.06 -17.35 -9.33
CA TYR A 104 6.28 -16.26 -10.28
C TYR A 104 5.35 -15.09 -9.99
N LEU A 105 5.83 -13.88 -10.25
CA LEU A 105 5.02 -12.68 -10.30
C LEU A 105 4.60 -12.43 -11.77
N LEU A 106 3.33 -12.70 -12.08
CA LEU A 106 2.72 -12.45 -13.39
C LEU A 106 2.10 -11.05 -13.43
N PHE A 107 2.55 -10.20 -14.35
CA PHE A 107 1.96 -8.87 -14.56
C PHE A 107 0.66 -8.96 -15.35
N ILE A 108 -0.45 -8.54 -14.74
CA ILE A 108 -1.77 -8.47 -15.38
C ILE A 108 -1.96 -7.12 -16.07
N ASN A 109 -1.62 -6.03 -15.38
CA ASN A 109 -1.71 -4.66 -15.87
C ASN A 109 -0.59 -3.82 -15.26
N THR A 110 0.02 -2.91 -16.02
CA THR A 110 0.95 -1.89 -15.50
C THR A 110 1.13 -0.77 -16.53
N PRO A 111 1.46 0.47 -16.12
CA PRO A 111 1.71 1.58 -17.05
C PRO A 111 2.83 1.34 -18.07
N ASN A 112 3.76 0.41 -17.80
CA ASN A 112 4.82 0.07 -18.75
C ASN A 112 4.44 -1.15 -19.61
N PRO A 113 4.09 -0.97 -20.91
CA PRO A 113 3.56 -2.05 -21.74
C PRO A 113 4.54 -3.20 -21.98
N ALA A 114 5.85 -2.99 -21.80
CA ALA A 114 6.86 -4.04 -21.94
C ALA A 114 6.73 -5.17 -20.89
N PHE A 115 6.07 -4.91 -19.76
CA PHE A 115 5.88 -5.88 -18.69
C PHE A 115 4.54 -6.63 -18.77
N ASN A 116 3.57 -6.16 -19.56
CA ASN A 116 2.23 -6.77 -19.60
C ASN A 116 2.29 -8.25 -20.02
N LYS A 117 1.69 -9.13 -19.20
CA LYS A 117 1.72 -10.61 -19.31
C LYS A 117 3.10 -11.27 -19.10
N THR A 118 4.11 -10.52 -18.67
CA THR A 118 5.42 -11.09 -18.30
C THR A 118 5.34 -11.82 -16.97
N LYS A 119 6.01 -12.98 -16.85
CA LYS A 119 6.31 -13.65 -15.58
C LYS A 119 7.74 -13.28 -15.15
N LEU A 120 7.92 -12.87 -13.90
CA LEU A 120 9.23 -12.83 -13.25
C LEU A 120 9.31 -13.96 -12.20
N PRO A 121 10.42 -14.69 -12.07
CA PRO A 121 10.57 -15.71 -11.04
C PRO A 121 10.63 -15.08 -9.64
N LEU A 122 10.05 -15.76 -8.66
CA LEU A 122 10.19 -15.47 -7.24
C LEU A 122 11.13 -16.53 -6.64
N ASP A 123 12.43 -16.29 -6.77
CA ASP A 123 13.49 -17.22 -6.36
C ASP A 123 13.75 -17.11 -4.84
N PHE A 124 13.01 -17.89 -4.06
CA PHE A 124 13.13 -17.94 -2.61
C PHE A 124 14.31 -18.79 -2.09
N ASP A 125 14.94 -19.59 -2.96
CA ASP A 125 16.15 -20.34 -2.62
C ASP A 125 17.36 -19.39 -2.52
N ILE A 126 17.39 -18.32 -3.34
CA ILE A 126 18.39 -17.25 -3.26
C ILE A 126 17.94 -16.12 -2.30
N PHE A 127 16.66 -15.75 -2.30
CA PHE A 127 16.13 -14.61 -1.54
C PHE A 127 14.94 -15.01 -0.66
N PRO A 128 15.11 -15.32 0.65
CA PRO A 128 14.00 -15.69 1.53
C PRO A 128 12.94 -14.59 1.68
N SER A 129 13.31 -13.35 1.38
CA SER A 129 12.37 -12.25 1.14
C SER A 129 12.78 -11.41 -0.08
N ILE A 130 11.82 -11.14 -0.94
CA ILE A 130 11.95 -10.49 -2.25
C ILE A 130 11.31 -9.10 -2.17
N SER A 131 12.15 -8.06 -2.25
CA SER A 131 11.72 -6.67 -2.22
C SER A 131 11.13 -6.24 -3.57
N ILE A 132 10.07 -5.43 -3.52
CA ILE A 132 9.34 -4.92 -4.68
C ILE A 132 9.20 -3.40 -4.58
N GLY A 133 9.56 -2.70 -5.66
CA GLY A 133 9.40 -1.23 -5.74
C GLY A 133 9.99 -0.64 -7.02
N ARG A 134 9.86 0.68 -7.19
CA ARG A 134 10.39 1.39 -8.38
C ARG A 134 11.88 1.76 -8.32
N SER A 135 12.55 1.56 -7.18
CA SER A 135 14.00 1.77 -7.09
C SER A 135 14.75 0.58 -7.70
N PRO A 136 15.89 0.77 -8.39
CA PRO A 136 16.79 -0.32 -8.77
C PRO A 136 17.44 -1.05 -7.57
N GLU A 137 17.18 -0.60 -6.34
CA GLU A 137 17.56 -1.29 -5.09
C GLU A 137 16.70 -2.53 -4.77
N ASN A 138 15.62 -2.80 -5.50
CA ASN A 138 14.72 -3.93 -5.23
C ASN A 138 15.08 -5.15 -6.08
N VAL A 139 14.80 -6.35 -5.56
CA VAL A 139 14.96 -7.60 -6.32
C VAL A 139 14.00 -7.62 -7.52
N ILE A 140 12.76 -7.15 -7.33
CA ILE A 140 11.81 -6.90 -8.43
C ILE A 140 11.61 -5.38 -8.58
N VAL A 141 12.16 -4.84 -9.66
CA VAL A 141 12.02 -3.44 -10.05
C VAL A 141 10.76 -3.27 -10.91
N ILE A 142 9.80 -2.48 -10.41
CA ILE A 142 8.58 -2.13 -11.14
C ILE A 142 8.67 -0.66 -11.58
N PRO A 143 8.88 -0.36 -12.88
CA PRO A 143 9.07 1.00 -13.38
C PRO A 143 7.73 1.76 -13.52
N ASP A 144 7.04 1.94 -12.39
CA ASP A 144 5.75 2.65 -12.25
C ASP A 144 5.92 3.84 -11.29
N PRO A 145 5.62 5.10 -11.70
CA PRO A 145 5.71 6.28 -10.84
C PRO A 145 4.84 6.25 -9.58
N GLU A 146 3.78 5.44 -9.56
CA GLU A 146 2.86 5.30 -8.40
C GLU A 146 3.28 4.21 -7.42
N VAL A 147 4.11 3.26 -7.86
CA VAL A 147 4.75 2.27 -6.98
C VAL A 147 5.90 2.95 -6.24
N SER A 148 5.97 2.78 -4.92
CA SER A 148 6.98 3.43 -4.07
C SER A 148 8.40 2.93 -4.35
N ARG A 149 9.42 3.72 -3.95
CA ARG A 149 10.84 3.34 -4.14
C ARG A 149 11.18 1.96 -3.56
N LYS A 150 10.70 1.70 -2.34
CA LYS A 150 10.47 0.37 -1.75
C LYS A 150 9.00 0.38 -1.38
N HIS A 151 8.23 -0.63 -1.77
CA HIS A 151 6.76 -0.56 -1.77
C HIS A 151 6.14 -1.75 -1.04
N ALA A 152 6.57 -2.96 -1.37
CA ALA A 152 6.16 -4.18 -0.70
C ALA A 152 7.33 -5.16 -0.58
N ILE A 153 7.16 -6.17 0.24
CA ILE A 153 8.04 -7.34 0.29
C ILE A 153 7.18 -8.61 0.26
N ILE A 154 7.63 -9.62 -0.49
CA ILE A 154 7.07 -10.97 -0.43
C ILE A 154 8.10 -11.86 0.23
N SER A 155 7.73 -12.65 1.24
CA SER A 155 8.61 -13.65 1.85
C SER A 155 8.00 -15.04 1.82
N PHE A 156 8.85 -16.06 1.90
CA PHE A 156 8.44 -17.45 1.98
C PHE A 156 8.98 -18.06 3.28
N GLU A 157 8.07 -18.34 4.21
CA GLU A 157 8.38 -18.75 5.59
C GLU A 157 7.42 -19.86 6.00
N ASN A 158 7.92 -20.88 6.73
CA ASN A 158 7.12 -22.03 7.17
C ASN A 158 6.36 -22.76 6.03
N ASN A 159 6.91 -22.74 4.82
CA ASN A 159 6.29 -23.25 3.58
C ASN A 159 5.04 -22.45 3.11
N GLU A 160 4.93 -21.18 3.50
CA GLU A 160 3.82 -20.29 3.16
C GLU A 160 4.31 -18.94 2.61
N LEU A 161 3.55 -18.34 1.69
CA LEU A 161 3.84 -17.01 1.15
C LEU A 161 3.19 -15.91 1.98
N TYR A 162 3.95 -14.85 2.24
CA TYR A 162 3.51 -13.65 2.94
C TYR A 162 3.78 -12.40 2.10
N LEU A 163 2.89 -11.41 2.20
CA LEU A 163 2.99 -10.10 1.58
C LEU A 163 2.88 -9.02 2.67
N GLU A 164 3.77 -8.04 2.64
CA GLU A 164 3.79 -6.91 3.57
C GLU A 164 4.02 -5.60 2.82
N ASP A 165 3.23 -4.57 3.14
CA ASP A 165 3.37 -3.22 2.60
C ASP A 165 4.40 -2.42 3.41
N LEU A 166 5.36 -1.78 2.73
CA LEU A 166 6.46 -1.06 3.37
C LEU A 166 6.13 0.44 3.57
N ASN A 167 4.98 0.72 4.17
CA ASN A 167 4.39 2.06 4.35
C ASN A 167 4.35 2.86 3.04
N SER A 168 3.74 2.26 2.02
CA SER A 168 3.78 2.76 0.65
C SER A 168 2.77 3.89 0.39
N THR A 169 3.11 4.82 -0.50
CA THR A 169 2.39 6.10 -0.68
C THR A 169 0.97 5.92 -1.21
N ASN A 170 0.75 4.90 -2.04
CA ASN A 170 -0.54 4.58 -2.65
C ASN A 170 -1.12 3.25 -2.17
N GLY A 171 -0.46 2.56 -1.23
CA GLY A 171 -0.86 1.27 -0.67
C GLY A 171 -0.66 0.05 -1.57
N THR A 172 -0.49 -1.10 -0.92
CA THR A 172 -0.61 -2.45 -1.51
C THR A 172 -1.97 -3.05 -1.14
N TYR A 173 -2.61 -3.76 -2.09
CA TYR A 173 -3.92 -4.36 -1.90
C TYR A 173 -3.97 -5.79 -2.42
N ILE A 174 -4.78 -6.66 -1.79
CA ILE A 174 -5.08 -8.01 -2.25
C ILE A 174 -6.54 -8.06 -2.72
N TYR A 175 -6.82 -8.76 -3.83
CA TYR A 175 -8.19 -9.00 -4.30
C TYR A 175 -8.86 -10.15 -3.53
N ASP A 176 -10.02 -9.89 -2.91
CA ASP A 176 -10.77 -10.88 -2.11
C ASP A 176 -11.77 -11.74 -2.92
N GLY A 177 -11.77 -11.57 -4.25
CA GLY A 177 -12.76 -12.17 -5.16
C GLY A 177 -13.94 -11.25 -5.48
N LYS A 178 -14.04 -10.08 -4.83
CA LYS A 178 -15.03 -9.03 -5.11
C LYS A 178 -14.36 -7.67 -5.26
N VAL A 179 -13.53 -7.27 -4.30
CA VAL A 179 -12.88 -5.96 -4.20
C VAL A 179 -11.41 -6.07 -3.77
N PHE A 180 -10.67 -4.97 -3.86
CA PHE A 180 -9.28 -4.86 -3.39
C PHE A 180 -9.24 -4.37 -1.93
N GLN A 181 -8.80 -5.24 -1.02
CA GLN A 181 -8.61 -4.93 0.40
C GLN A 181 -7.18 -4.46 0.67
N PRO A 182 -6.94 -3.40 1.48
CA PRO A 182 -5.59 -2.94 1.80
C PRO A 182 -4.84 -3.94 2.67
N VAL A 183 -3.57 -4.19 2.34
CA VAL A 183 -2.65 -4.97 3.17
C VAL A 183 -2.36 -4.20 4.46
N LYS A 184 -2.37 -4.90 5.60
CA LYS A 184 -2.08 -4.32 6.92
C LYS A 184 -1.09 -5.20 7.66
N GLY A 185 0.15 -4.73 7.78
CA GLY A 185 1.26 -5.57 8.23
C GLY A 185 1.48 -6.77 7.29
N LYS A 186 1.95 -7.87 7.85
CA LYS A 186 2.25 -9.11 7.13
C LYS A 186 1.00 -9.98 6.95
N VAL A 187 0.57 -10.17 5.71
CA VAL A 187 -0.64 -10.92 5.33
C VAL A 187 -0.26 -12.15 4.51
N LYS A 188 -0.79 -13.32 4.89
CA LYS A 188 -0.59 -14.57 4.13
C LYS A 188 -1.28 -14.48 2.76
N VAL A 189 -0.58 -14.87 1.71
CA VAL A 189 -1.08 -14.91 0.32
C VAL A 189 -0.98 -16.34 -0.24
N GLN A 190 -1.71 -16.61 -1.31
CA GLN A 190 -1.82 -17.94 -1.93
C GLN A 190 -1.43 -17.89 -3.42
N PRO A 191 -1.11 -19.03 -4.04
CA PRO A 191 -1.08 -19.13 -5.49
C PRO A 191 -2.41 -18.65 -6.09
N ASN A 192 -2.33 -17.88 -7.17
CA ASN A 192 -3.41 -17.13 -7.82
C ASN A 192 -3.94 -15.89 -7.07
N SER A 193 -3.41 -15.53 -5.89
CA SER A 193 -3.71 -14.21 -5.28
C SER A 193 -3.35 -13.08 -6.24
N ILE A 194 -4.30 -12.18 -6.48
CA ILE A 194 -4.12 -10.96 -7.27
C ILE A 194 -3.78 -9.81 -6.32
N ILE A 195 -2.70 -9.10 -6.62
CA ILE A 195 -2.16 -8.01 -5.81
C ILE A 195 -2.13 -6.74 -6.67
N LYS A 196 -2.56 -5.61 -6.10
CA LYS A 196 -2.40 -4.28 -6.70
C LYS A 196 -1.36 -3.50 -5.92
N LEU A 197 -0.41 -2.91 -6.64
CA LEU A 197 0.72 -2.15 -6.12
C LEU A 197 0.54 -0.70 -6.58
N GLY A 198 0.21 0.19 -5.67
CA GLY A 198 -0.26 1.54 -5.99
C GLY A 198 -1.61 1.55 -6.71
N ASN A 199 -1.79 2.40 -7.72
CA ASN A 199 -3.08 2.54 -8.41
C ASN A 199 -3.16 1.72 -9.70
N ASN A 200 -2.13 1.76 -10.56
CA ASN A 200 -2.18 1.17 -11.90
C ASN A 200 -1.49 -0.20 -12.07
N THR A 201 -0.54 -0.62 -11.23
CA THR A 201 0.10 -1.93 -11.37
C THR A 201 -0.68 -3.04 -10.66
N VAL A 202 -1.08 -4.07 -11.40
CA VAL A 202 -1.76 -5.28 -10.92
C VAL A 202 -0.98 -6.52 -11.34
N VAL A 203 -0.65 -7.37 -10.38
CA VAL A 203 0.11 -8.61 -10.54
C VAL A 203 -0.66 -9.80 -9.94
N ARG A 204 -0.25 -11.02 -10.29
CA ARG A 204 -0.74 -12.27 -9.69
C ARG A 204 0.43 -13.17 -9.33
N ILE A 205 0.38 -13.76 -8.15
CA ILE A 205 1.29 -14.86 -7.79
C ILE A 205 0.83 -16.12 -8.54
N VAL A 206 1.73 -16.76 -9.28
CA VAL A 206 1.50 -18.06 -9.93
C VAL A 206 2.45 -19.07 -9.30
N GLY A 207 1.99 -20.27 -9.02
CA GLY A 207 2.82 -21.41 -8.64
C GLY A 207 2.79 -22.49 -9.71
N GLU A 208 3.93 -23.14 -9.94
CA GLU A 208 4.15 -24.28 -10.85
C GLU A 208 4.86 -25.43 -10.14
#